data_AF-A0A0C9QGW2-F1
#
_entry.id   AF-A0A0C9QGW2-F1
#
_cell.length_a   1.000
_cell.length_b   1.000
_cell.length_c   1.000
_cell.angle_alpha   90.00
_cell.angle_beta   90.00
_cell.angle_gamma   90.00
#
_symmetry.space_group_name_H-M   'P 1'
#
loop_
_entity.id
_entity.type
_entity.pdbx_description
1 polymer ?
#
loop_
_entity_poly.entity_id
_entity_poly.type
_entity_poly.pdbx_seq_one_letter_code
_entity_poly.pdbx_strand_id
1 'polypeptide(L)'
;LVEPLPQALPIYSITCLMFRSYSTQLFSKFFSLTVTSRWVSKMPNIKIGTHSGCFHCDEALACFMLKQLPAYSDASIVRSREKEILDGCDIVVDVGGEYDPNKHRYDHHMREFTDTVQSVMKRDDCNWDIKLSSAGLIYCHFGHQVIRQMVPEILDDDDIHNIFKHVYNSLIKEVDAIDNGVPMFDGEPKYYITTNLGARVSRLNPSWNSVGLEPDVQFSKAMELCGEEFKYHVNYAASVWLPARAIVKQTVENRFQV
;
A
#
# COMPACT_ATOMS: atom_id res chain seq x y z
N LEU A 1 50.51 -5.78 -25.32
CA LEU A 1 50.83 -4.34 -25.40
C LEU A 1 49.72 -3.63 -24.66
N VAL A 2 50.03 -3.25 -23.42
CA VAL A 2 49.12 -2.72 -22.40
C VAL A 2 49.40 -1.22 -22.33
N GLU A 3 48.39 -0.39 -22.52
CA GLU A 3 48.48 1.05 -22.25
C GLU A 3 47.84 1.39 -20.89
N PRO A 4 48.42 2.31 -20.09
CA PRO A 4 48.01 2.56 -18.72
C PRO A 4 47.00 3.72 -18.57
N LEU A 5 46.22 3.66 -17.48
CA LEU A 5 45.38 4.74 -16.95
C LEU A 5 46.21 5.93 -16.43
N PRO A 6 45.74 7.18 -16.54
CA PRO A 6 46.40 8.32 -15.90
C PRO A 6 46.04 8.47 -14.41
N GLN A 7 47.03 8.98 -13.69
CA GLN A 7 47.16 9.11 -12.24
C GLN A 7 46.34 10.26 -11.62
N ALA A 8 46.11 10.13 -10.32
CA ALA A 8 45.48 11.09 -9.41
C ALA A 8 46.28 12.40 -9.22
N LEU A 9 45.58 13.48 -8.85
CA LEU A 9 46.15 14.75 -8.38
C LEU A 9 45.84 14.99 -6.89
N PRO A 10 46.74 15.65 -6.11
CA PRO A 10 46.62 15.77 -4.66
C PRO A 10 46.13 17.14 -4.13
N ILE A 11 45.45 17.07 -2.99
CA ILE A 11 45.54 17.88 -1.75
C ILE A 11 45.72 19.41 -1.87
N TYR A 12 44.73 20.16 -1.39
CA TYR A 12 44.91 21.50 -0.82
C TYR A 12 44.54 21.51 0.67
N SER A 13 45.53 21.90 1.47
CA SER A 13 45.45 22.20 2.91
C SER A 13 45.15 23.68 3.09
N ILE A 14 44.15 24.04 3.90
CA ILE A 14 44.05 25.38 4.51
C ILE A 14 43.56 25.26 5.96
N THR A 15 44.55 25.35 6.83
CA THR A 15 44.60 25.96 8.18
C THR A 15 43.34 26.57 8.80
N CYS A 16 43.15 26.14 10.06
CA CYS A 16 42.40 26.76 11.14
C CYS A 16 42.93 28.17 11.50
N LEU A 17 42.05 29.14 11.79
CA LEU A 17 42.21 30.11 12.89
C LEU A 17 41.06 31.15 12.98
N MET A 18 40.75 31.45 14.25
CA MET A 18 40.17 32.69 14.82
C MET A 18 38.65 32.77 15.00
N PHE A 19 38.24 32.35 16.20
CA PHE A 19 37.11 32.88 16.97
C PHE A 19 37.13 34.42 17.02
N ARG A 20 35.97 35.05 16.76
CA ARG A 20 35.68 36.41 17.22
C ARG A 20 34.42 36.38 18.07
N SER A 21 34.59 36.77 19.33
CA SER A 21 33.52 36.96 20.29
C SER A 21 32.63 38.13 19.88
N TYR A 22 31.32 38.01 20.06
CA TYR A 22 30.46 39.17 20.28
C TYR A 22 29.67 38.98 21.56
N SER A 23 29.71 40.06 22.35
CA SER A 23 29.24 40.20 23.71
C SER A 23 27.72 40.20 23.82
N THR A 24 27.29 39.80 25.01
CA THR A 24 25.96 39.66 25.59
C THR A 24 25.09 40.92 25.53
N GLN A 25 23.77 40.74 25.41
CA GLN A 25 22.76 41.44 26.21
C GLN A 25 21.37 40.76 26.14
N LEU A 26 20.98 40.17 27.28
CA LEU A 26 19.66 40.17 27.95
C LEU A 26 18.37 40.02 27.11
N PHE A 27 17.62 38.95 27.35
CA PHE A 27 16.25 38.99 27.93
C PHE A 27 15.78 37.55 28.23
N SER A 28 15.86 37.11 29.49
CA SER A 28 15.21 35.86 29.92
C SER A 28 13.72 36.11 30.16
N LYS A 29 12.88 35.78 29.18
CA LYS A 29 11.45 35.54 29.45
C LYS A 29 11.28 34.06 29.80
N PHE A 30 11.21 33.77 31.09
CA PHE A 30 10.68 32.51 31.59
C PHE A 30 9.19 32.46 31.21
N PHE A 31 8.86 31.75 30.12
CA PHE A 31 7.51 31.23 29.93
C PHE A 31 7.39 29.96 30.75
N SER A 32 6.73 30.04 31.90
CA SER A 32 6.19 28.86 32.57
C SER A 32 5.08 28.30 31.70
N LEU A 33 5.42 27.38 30.80
CA LEU A 33 4.45 26.51 30.15
C LEU A 33 4.02 25.49 31.20
N THR A 34 2.98 25.83 31.95
CA THR A 34 2.21 24.83 32.69
C THR A 34 1.62 23.91 31.63
N VAL A 35 2.24 22.76 31.42
CA VAL A 35 1.66 21.66 30.64
C VAL A 35 0.44 21.22 31.44
N THR A 36 -0.72 21.81 31.14
CA THR A 36 -1.98 21.22 31.55
C THR A 36 -1.98 19.82 30.99
N SER A 37 -2.11 18.81 31.84
CA SER A 37 -2.24 17.41 31.41
C SER A 37 -3.48 17.32 30.54
N ARG A 38 -3.29 17.54 29.24
CA ARG A 38 -4.28 17.28 28.23
C ARG A 38 -4.55 15.79 28.36
N TRP A 39 -5.77 15.46 28.76
CA TRP A 39 -6.29 14.11 28.79
C TRP A 39 -5.79 13.40 27.52
N VAL A 40 -4.81 12.51 27.68
CA VAL A 40 -4.47 11.56 26.63
C VAL A 40 -5.65 10.62 26.63
N SER A 41 -6.68 10.95 25.88
CA SER A 41 -7.71 9.99 25.50
C SER A 41 -6.95 8.80 24.95
N LYS A 42 -6.99 7.68 25.68
CA LYS A 42 -6.43 6.40 25.23
C LYS A 42 -6.93 6.21 23.81
N MET A 43 -6.05 6.30 22.82
CA MET A 43 -6.46 6.10 21.43
C MET A 43 -7.14 4.74 21.37
N PRO A 44 -8.31 4.63 20.71
CA PRO A 44 -8.99 3.35 20.59
C PRO A 44 -8.01 2.33 20.02
N ASN A 45 -7.93 1.16 20.65
CA ASN A 45 -7.08 0.07 20.18
C ASN A 45 -7.78 -0.58 18.98
N ILE A 46 -7.67 0.06 17.82
CA ILE A 46 -8.31 -0.38 16.57
C ILE A 46 -7.74 -1.75 16.18
N LYS A 47 -8.61 -2.62 15.68
CA LYS A 47 -8.29 -4.00 15.28
C LYS A 47 -8.72 -4.25 13.83
N ILE A 48 -7.77 -4.76 13.05
CA ILE A 48 -8.02 -5.32 11.72
C ILE A 48 -8.04 -6.85 11.88
N GLY A 49 -9.20 -7.46 11.67
CA GLY A 49 -9.38 -8.91 11.69
C GLY A 49 -9.07 -9.53 10.34
N THR A 50 -8.39 -10.68 10.33
CA THR A 50 -8.21 -11.52 9.13
C THR A 50 -8.02 -12.99 9.52
N HIS A 51 -7.93 -13.91 8.57
CA HIS A 51 -7.83 -15.33 8.91
C HIS A 51 -6.46 -15.73 9.48
N SER A 52 -6.49 -16.72 10.37
CA SER A 52 -5.30 -17.44 10.82
C SER A 52 -4.93 -18.60 9.90
N GLY A 53 -3.71 -19.12 10.07
CA GLY A 53 -3.17 -20.23 9.29
C GLY A 53 -2.29 -19.77 8.13
N CYS A 54 -2.33 -20.52 7.02
CA CYS A 54 -1.74 -20.09 5.74
C CYS A 54 -2.34 -18.74 5.37
N PHE A 55 -1.50 -17.81 4.96
CA PHE A 55 -1.88 -16.48 4.48
C PHE A 55 -1.63 -16.31 2.99
N HIS A 56 -2.38 -15.41 2.37
CA HIS A 56 -2.35 -15.07 0.95
C HIS A 56 -1.86 -13.63 0.76
N CYS A 57 -1.89 -13.20 -0.49
CA CYS A 57 -1.41 -11.88 -0.88
C CYS A 57 -2.45 -10.80 -0.66
N ASP A 58 -3.73 -11.14 -0.83
CA ASP A 58 -4.79 -10.17 -0.84
C ASP A 58 -5.05 -9.63 0.58
N GLU A 59 -5.11 -10.47 1.61
CA GLU A 59 -5.32 -10.02 2.98
C GLU A 59 -4.08 -9.32 3.57
N ALA A 60 -2.88 -9.75 3.18
CA ALA A 60 -1.64 -9.05 3.51
C ALA A 60 -1.60 -7.63 2.90
N LEU A 61 -1.97 -7.49 1.62
CA LEU A 61 -2.03 -6.21 0.93
C LEU A 61 -3.16 -5.32 1.46
N ALA A 62 -4.33 -5.88 1.73
CA ALA A 62 -5.47 -5.20 2.35
C ALA A 62 -5.09 -4.58 3.70
N CYS A 63 -4.46 -5.37 4.58
CA CYS A 63 -3.98 -4.90 5.88
C CYS A 63 -2.94 -3.78 5.72
N PHE A 64 -2.01 -3.91 4.77
CA PHE A 64 -1.02 -2.86 4.50
C PHE A 64 -1.69 -1.55 4.07
N MET A 65 -2.62 -1.60 3.11
CA MET A 65 -3.33 -0.42 2.61
C MET A 65 -4.11 0.30 3.72
N LEU A 66 -4.87 -0.45 4.53
CA LEU A 66 -5.62 0.12 5.65
C LEU A 66 -4.69 0.89 6.61
N LYS A 67 -3.53 0.32 6.95
CA LYS A 67 -2.56 0.95 7.85
C LYS A 67 -1.90 2.22 7.29
N GLN A 68 -2.12 2.58 6.03
CA GLN A 68 -1.71 3.90 5.50
C GLN A 68 -2.67 5.01 5.92
N LEU A 69 -3.88 4.67 6.38
CA LEU A 69 -4.86 5.65 6.81
C LEU A 69 -4.68 6.02 8.28
N PRO A 70 -4.87 7.30 8.67
CA PRO A 70 -4.75 7.74 10.06
C PRO A 70 -5.63 6.97 11.06
N ALA A 71 -6.80 6.51 10.62
CA ALA A 71 -7.71 5.74 11.48
C ALA A 71 -7.18 4.35 11.86
N TYR A 72 -6.29 3.77 11.03
CA TYR A 72 -5.79 2.40 11.21
C TYR A 72 -4.25 2.32 11.31
N SER A 73 -3.54 3.45 11.34
CA SER A 73 -2.06 3.49 11.34
C SER A 73 -1.46 2.64 12.46
N ASP A 74 -2.02 2.74 13.65
CA ASP A 74 -1.60 2.00 14.84
C ASP A 74 -2.48 0.77 15.13
N ALA A 75 -3.34 0.38 14.19
CA ALA A 75 -4.23 -0.76 14.39
C ALA A 75 -3.45 -2.07 14.58
N SER A 76 -3.91 -2.88 15.52
CA SER A 76 -3.41 -4.24 15.72
C SER A 76 -4.03 -5.20 14.71
N ILE A 77 -3.24 -6.18 14.24
CA ILE A 77 -3.74 -7.26 13.39
C ILE A 77 -4.20 -8.40 14.29
N VAL A 78 -5.44 -8.85 14.11
CA VAL A 78 -6.02 -9.98 14.82
C VAL A 78 -6.26 -11.10 13.81
N ARG A 79 -5.48 -12.19 13.91
CA ARG A 79 -5.59 -13.33 13.00
C ARG A 79 -6.41 -14.44 13.66
N SER A 80 -7.64 -14.65 13.20
CA SER A 80 -8.56 -15.66 13.75
C SER A 80 -9.58 -16.13 12.72
N ARG A 81 -10.16 -17.31 12.94
CA ARG A 81 -11.35 -17.80 12.22
C ARG A 81 -12.59 -17.89 13.11
N GLU A 82 -12.44 -17.56 14.40
CA GLU A 82 -13.53 -17.60 15.38
C GLU A 82 -14.38 -16.33 15.25
N LYS A 83 -15.68 -16.52 15.02
CA LYS A 83 -16.61 -15.42 14.77
C LYS A 83 -16.65 -14.44 15.94
N GLU A 84 -16.61 -14.94 17.16
CA GLU A 84 -16.68 -14.16 18.39
C GLU A 84 -15.49 -13.20 18.54
N ILE A 85 -14.30 -13.60 18.02
CA ILE A 85 -13.11 -12.76 17.99
C ILE A 85 -13.23 -11.70 16.89
N LEU A 86 -13.69 -12.11 15.70
CA LEU A 86 -13.83 -11.25 14.52
C LEU A 86 -14.92 -10.19 14.70
N ASP A 87 -16.01 -10.52 15.40
CA ASP A 87 -17.08 -9.58 15.75
C ASP A 87 -16.57 -8.40 16.59
N GLY A 88 -15.49 -8.61 17.36
CA GLY A 88 -14.82 -7.57 18.16
C GLY A 88 -13.79 -6.74 17.40
N CYS A 89 -13.61 -6.94 16.08
CA CYS A 89 -12.71 -6.16 15.23
C CYS A 89 -13.46 -5.03 14.53
N ASP A 90 -12.80 -3.87 14.40
CA ASP A 90 -13.35 -2.66 13.79
C ASP A 90 -13.52 -2.80 12.28
N ILE A 91 -12.65 -3.58 11.65
CA ILE A 91 -12.69 -3.94 10.23
C ILE A 91 -12.20 -5.38 10.08
N VAL A 92 -12.83 -6.15 9.20
CA VAL A 92 -12.46 -7.55 8.93
C VAL A 92 -12.29 -7.74 7.43
N VAL A 93 -11.20 -8.39 7.04
CA VAL A 93 -10.83 -8.69 5.65
C VAL A 93 -10.56 -10.19 5.50
N ASP A 94 -11.00 -10.75 4.38
CA ASP A 94 -10.67 -12.11 3.96
C ASP A 94 -11.18 -13.25 4.86
N VAL A 95 -12.08 -12.93 5.77
CA VAL A 95 -12.69 -13.89 6.67
C VAL A 95 -14.03 -13.39 7.19
N GLY A 96 -14.89 -14.33 7.59
CA GLY A 96 -16.17 -14.05 8.24
C GLY A 96 -17.39 -14.34 7.35
N GLY A 97 -17.19 -14.59 6.06
CA GLY A 97 -18.26 -14.95 5.11
C GLY A 97 -19.26 -13.81 4.87
N GLU A 98 -18.80 -12.56 4.94
CA GLU A 98 -19.66 -11.38 4.77
C GLU A 98 -18.93 -10.26 4.01
N TYR A 99 -19.61 -9.69 3.01
CA TYR A 99 -19.26 -8.41 2.42
C TYR A 99 -20.33 -7.38 2.77
N ASP A 100 -19.98 -6.46 3.67
CA ASP A 100 -20.83 -5.34 4.08
C ASP A 100 -19.94 -4.12 4.37
N PRO A 101 -19.83 -3.16 3.41
CA PRO A 101 -19.05 -1.95 3.60
C PRO A 101 -19.50 -1.08 4.78
N ASN A 102 -20.78 -1.14 5.18
CA ASN A 102 -21.30 -0.34 6.30
C ASN A 102 -20.85 -0.91 7.65
N LYS A 103 -20.55 -2.21 7.71
CA LYS A 103 -19.99 -2.89 8.88
C LYS A 103 -18.48 -3.11 8.79
N HIS A 104 -17.85 -2.62 7.73
CA HIS A 104 -16.46 -2.89 7.42
C HIS A 104 -16.12 -4.39 7.43
N ARG A 105 -16.92 -5.17 6.70
CA ARG A 105 -16.67 -6.59 6.43
C ARG A 105 -16.35 -6.74 4.94
N TYR A 106 -15.17 -7.26 4.63
CA TYR A 106 -14.63 -7.33 3.27
C TYR A 106 -14.09 -8.74 3.01
N ASP A 107 -14.97 -9.72 3.07
CA ASP A 107 -14.69 -11.10 2.63
C ASP A 107 -15.29 -11.31 1.23
N HIS A 108 -14.66 -12.17 0.44
CA HIS A 108 -15.04 -12.49 -0.95
C HIS A 108 -15.33 -14.00 -1.15
N HIS A 109 -15.12 -14.82 -0.10
CA HIS A 109 -15.22 -16.28 -0.15
C HIS A 109 -16.65 -16.84 -0.26
N MET A 110 -17.67 -16.00 -0.15
CA MET A 110 -19.06 -16.44 -0.28
C MET A 110 -19.34 -16.94 -1.70
N ARG A 111 -20.09 -18.05 -1.81
CA ARG A 111 -20.37 -18.71 -3.10
C ARG A 111 -21.05 -17.77 -4.10
N GLU A 112 -21.92 -16.91 -3.61
CA GLU A 112 -22.70 -15.92 -4.34
C GLU A 112 -21.93 -14.62 -4.62
N PHE A 113 -20.75 -14.42 -4.02
CA PHE A 113 -19.98 -13.21 -4.22
C PHE A 113 -19.46 -13.16 -5.67
N THR A 114 -19.88 -12.11 -6.39
CA THR A 114 -19.59 -11.90 -7.81
C THR A 114 -19.24 -10.43 -8.11
N ASP A 115 -18.98 -9.64 -7.07
CA ASP A 115 -18.72 -8.22 -7.23
C ASP A 115 -17.38 -7.94 -7.89
N THR A 116 -17.37 -6.90 -8.72
CA THR A 116 -16.24 -6.40 -9.49
C THR A 116 -16.04 -4.92 -9.18
N VAL A 117 -14.97 -4.30 -9.70
CA VAL A 117 -14.82 -2.83 -9.57
C VAL A 117 -16.04 -2.10 -10.13
N GLN A 118 -16.60 -2.60 -11.24
CA GLN A 118 -17.78 -2.00 -11.87
C GLN A 118 -19.00 -2.01 -10.94
N SER A 119 -19.30 -3.14 -10.29
CA SER A 119 -20.48 -3.26 -9.41
C SER A 119 -20.31 -2.48 -8.10
N VAL A 120 -19.08 -2.43 -7.56
CA VAL A 120 -18.78 -1.75 -6.29
C VAL A 120 -18.66 -0.24 -6.45
N MET A 121 -17.88 0.24 -7.41
CA MET A 121 -17.62 1.67 -7.57
C MET A 121 -18.72 2.41 -8.32
N LYS A 122 -19.46 1.71 -9.22
CA LYS A 122 -20.54 2.28 -10.04
C LYS A 122 -20.12 3.56 -10.79
N ARG A 123 -18.91 3.54 -11.36
CA ARG A 123 -18.34 4.61 -12.19
C ARG A 123 -18.20 4.14 -13.63
N ASP A 124 -18.64 4.97 -14.57
CA ASP A 124 -18.59 4.65 -16.01
C ASP A 124 -17.18 4.46 -16.56
N ASP A 125 -16.16 4.99 -15.87
CA ASP A 125 -14.76 4.88 -16.26
C ASP A 125 -14.00 3.74 -15.54
N CYS A 126 -14.74 2.87 -14.83
CA CYS A 126 -14.23 1.73 -14.09
C CYS A 126 -14.98 0.44 -14.46
N ASN A 127 -14.76 -0.08 -15.67
CA ASN A 127 -15.49 -1.23 -16.23
C ASN A 127 -14.72 -2.56 -16.15
N TRP A 128 -13.89 -2.76 -15.12
CA TRP A 128 -13.20 -4.03 -14.93
C TRP A 128 -14.17 -5.09 -14.40
N ASP A 129 -14.11 -6.27 -15.00
CA ASP A 129 -15.01 -7.41 -14.78
C ASP A 129 -14.35 -8.56 -14.01
N ILE A 130 -13.17 -8.33 -13.44
CA ILE A 130 -12.50 -9.28 -12.55
C ILE A 130 -13.20 -9.24 -11.18
N LYS A 131 -13.57 -10.44 -10.70
CA LYS A 131 -14.11 -10.64 -9.35
C LYS A 131 -13.10 -10.14 -8.31
N LEU A 132 -13.55 -9.36 -7.34
CA LEU A 132 -12.66 -8.77 -6.33
C LEU A 132 -12.17 -9.81 -5.30
N SER A 133 -10.91 -9.68 -4.90
CA SER A 133 -10.36 -10.24 -3.65
C SER A 133 -10.62 -9.29 -2.48
N SER A 134 -10.18 -9.65 -1.27
CA SER A 134 -10.24 -8.73 -0.13
C SER A 134 -9.36 -7.49 -0.33
N ALA A 135 -8.22 -7.61 -1.03
CA ALA A 135 -7.42 -6.46 -1.46
C ALA A 135 -8.20 -5.55 -2.41
N GLY A 136 -8.85 -6.12 -3.43
CA GLY A 136 -9.66 -5.38 -4.39
C GLY A 136 -10.82 -4.64 -3.73
N LEU A 137 -11.50 -5.27 -2.76
CA LEU A 137 -12.54 -4.65 -1.95
C LEU A 137 -12.00 -3.45 -1.16
N ILE A 138 -10.92 -3.62 -0.39
CA ILE A 138 -10.29 -2.51 0.34
C ILE A 138 -9.85 -1.41 -0.62
N TYR A 139 -9.29 -1.77 -1.77
CA TYR A 139 -8.87 -0.79 -2.76
C TYR A 139 -10.06 0.01 -3.31
N CYS A 140 -11.18 -0.63 -3.65
CA CYS A 140 -12.38 0.08 -4.13
C CYS A 140 -12.94 1.07 -3.10
N HIS A 141 -12.94 0.72 -1.81
CA HIS A 141 -13.51 1.56 -0.74
C HIS A 141 -12.57 2.62 -0.19
N PHE A 142 -11.26 2.33 -0.15
CA PHE A 142 -10.27 3.16 0.53
C PHE A 142 -9.12 3.63 -0.36
N GLY A 143 -8.97 3.09 -1.57
CA GLY A 143 -7.81 3.30 -2.44
C GLY A 143 -7.50 4.77 -2.73
N HIS A 144 -8.51 5.61 -3.02
CA HIS A 144 -8.28 7.05 -3.19
C HIS A 144 -7.74 7.73 -1.93
N GLN A 145 -8.24 7.35 -0.75
CA GLN A 145 -7.77 7.91 0.52
C GLN A 145 -6.33 7.45 0.80
N VAL A 146 -6.05 6.17 0.57
CA VAL A 146 -4.71 5.57 0.72
C VAL A 146 -3.71 6.27 -0.20
N ILE A 147 -4.03 6.40 -1.49
CA ILE A 147 -3.16 7.10 -2.46
C ILE A 147 -2.91 8.53 -2.01
N ARG A 148 -3.95 9.27 -1.59
CA ARG A 148 -3.81 10.64 -1.09
C ARG A 148 -2.91 10.76 0.14
N GLN A 149 -2.88 9.77 1.04
CA GLN A 149 -1.95 9.77 2.16
C GLN A 149 -0.49 9.55 1.71
N MET A 150 -0.28 8.80 0.62
CA MET A 150 1.05 8.45 0.12
C MET A 150 1.67 9.53 -0.77
N VAL A 151 0.86 10.27 -1.52
CA VAL A 151 1.28 11.35 -2.43
C VAL A 151 0.55 12.66 -2.12
N PRO A 152 0.74 13.23 -0.91
CA PRO A 152 -0.02 14.40 -0.45
C PRO A 152 0.22 15.67 -1.29
N GLU A 153 1.25 15.71 -2.11
CA GLU A 153 1.55 16.78 -3.06
C GLU A 153 0.58 16.83 -4.26
N ILE A 154 -0.11 15.72 -4.56
CA ILE A 154 -1.10 15.66 -5.64
C ILE A 154 -2.46 16.10 -5.09
N LEU A 155 -2.86 17.32 -5.45
CA LEU A 155 -4.07 17.95 -4.92
C LEU A 155 -5.31 17.67 -5.76
N ASP A 156 -5.14 17.43 -7.06
CA ASP A 156 -6.23 17.25 -8.01
C ASP A 156 -6.88 15.85 -7.90
N ASP A 157 -8.21 15.83 -7.76
CA ASP A 157 -8.98 14.59 -7.60
C ASP A 157 -8.94 13.70 -8.85
N ASP A 158 -8.90 14.30 -10.05
CA ASP A 158 -8.83 13.54 -11.29
C ASP A 158 -7.46 12.86 -11.44
N ASP A 159 -6.38 13.52 -11.02
CA ASP A 159 -5.04 12.94 -10.98
C ASP A 159 -4.92 11.80 -9.95
N ILE A 160 -5.48 11.96 -8.74
CA ILE A 160 -5.59 10.86 -7.77
C ILE A 160 -6.37 9.69 -8.38
N HIS A 161 -7.46 9.97 -9.09
CA HIS A 161 -8.24 8.94 -9.75
C HIS A 161 -7.51 8.29 -10.94
N ASN A 162 -6.71 9.04 -11.69
CA ASN A 162 -5.87 8.49 -12.75
C ASN A 162 -4.80 7.54 -12.17
N ILE A 163 -4.19 7.90 -11.04
CA ILE A 163 -3.28 7.03 -10.30
C ILE A 163 -4.00 5.78 -9.81
N PHE A 164 -5.21 5.94 -9.26
CA PHE A 164 -6.03 4.81 -8.84
C PHE A 164 -6.22 3.80 -9.97
N LYS A 165 -6.62 4.27 -11.16
CA LYS A 165 -6.82 3.40 -12.33
C LYS A 165 -5.52 2.77 -12.80
N HIS A 166 -4.40 3.50 -12.74
CA HIS A 166 -3.10 2.98 -13.10
C HIS A 166 -2.69 1.81 -12.19
N VAL A 167 -2.73 2.03 -10.87
CA VAL A 167 -2.35 1.05 -9.85
C VAL A 167 -3.30 -0.15 -9.85
N TYR A 168 -4.60 0.06 -10.11
CA TYR A 168 -5.52 -1.07 -10.29
C TYR A 168 -5.07 -1.96 -11.45
N ASN A 169 -4.77 -1.36 -12.60
CA ASN A 169 -4.38 -2.13 -13.79
C ASN A 169 -3.01 -2.80 -13.68
N SER A 170 -2.08 -2.21 -12.94
CA SER A 170 -0.70 -2.70 -12.85
C SER A 170 -0.43 -3.63 -11.67
N LEU A 171 -1.31 -3.67 -10.67
CA LEU A 171 -1.12 -4.46 -9.45
C LEU A 171 -2.40 -5.11 -8.93
N ILE A 172 -3.41 -4.31 -8.55
CA ILE A 172 -4.56 -4.84 -7.79
C ILE A 172 -5.35 -5.87 -8.60
N LYS A 173 -5.54 -5.63 -9.90
CA LYS A 173 -6.20 -6.57 -10.81
C LYS A 173 -5.48 -7.90 -10.93
N GLU A 174 -4.14 -7.91 -10.86
CA GLU A 174 -3.35 -9.16 -10.84
C GLU A 174 -3.65 -9.94 -9.55
N VAL A 175 -3.65 -9.25 -8.40
CA VAL A 175 -3.97 -9.86 -7.10
C VAL A 175 -5.39 -10.42 -7.10
N ASP A 176 -6.39 -9.62 -7.51
CA ASP A 176 -7.79 -10.05 -7.63
C ASP A 176 -7.96 -11.29 -8.52
N ALA A 177 -7.32 -11.28 -9.69
CA ALA A 177 -7.43 -12.37 -10.65
C ALA A 177 -6.80 -13.66 -10.12
N ILE A 178 -5.57 -13.59 -9.58
CA ILE A 178 -4.85 -14.77 -9.06
C ILE A 178 -5.63 -15.39 -7.90
N ASP A 179 -6.11 -14.55 -6.98
CA ASP A 179 -6.80 -14.98 -5.77
C ASP A 179 -8.16 -15.66 -6.08
N ASN A 180 -8.89 -15.13 -7.07
CA ASN A 180 -10.13 -15.73 -7.54
C ASN A 180 -9.92 -16.84 -8.61
N GLY A 181 -8.68 -17.25 -8.88
CA GLY A 181 -8.36 -18.33 -9.83
C GLY A 181 -8.70 -17.99 -11.29
N VAL A 182 -8.72 -16.71 -11.65
CA VAL A 182 -8.96 -16.24 -13.01
C VAL A 182 -7.69 -16.39 -13.84
N PRO A 183 -7.72 -17.09 -15.00
CA PRO A 183 -6.55 -17.24 -15.86
C PRO A 183 -6.20 -15.90 -16.53
N MET A 184 -4.91 -15.71 -16.83
CA MET A 184 -4.44 -14.49 -17.50
C MET A 184 -4.96 -14.33 -18.94
N PHE A 185 -5.28 -15.45 -19.60
CA PHE A 185 -5.86 -15.52 -20.94
C PHE A 185 -6.51 -16.89 -21.17
N ASP A 186 -7.34 -17.00 -22.21
CA ASP A 186 -7.96 -18.26 -22.60
C ASP A 186 -6.95 -19.26 -23.19
N GLY A 187 -6.96 -20.50 -22.69
CA GLY A 187 -6.12 -21.61 -23.19
C GLY A 187 -4.86 -21.89 -22.36
N GLU A 188 -4.03 -22.80 -22.85
CA GLU A 188 -2.83 -23.28 -22.13
C GLU A 188 -1.62 -22.35 -22.34
N PRO A 189 -0.98 -21.86 -21.26
CA PRO A 189 0.20 -21.04 -21.40
C PRO A 189 1.42 -21.86 -21.83
N LYS A 190 2.29 -21.25 -22.65
CA LYS A 190 3.58 -21.86 -23.05
C LYS A 190 4.57 -21.99 -21.88
N TYR A 191 4.44 -21.13 -20.87
CA TYR A 191 5.22 -21.15 -19.64
C TYR A 191 4.45 -20.44 -18.52
N TYR A 192 4.77 -20.77 -17.27
CA TYR A 192 4.12 -20.20 -16.08
C TYR A 192 5.04 -19.19 -15.39
N ILE A 193 4.46 -18.08 -14.91
CA ILE A 193 5.16 -17.13 -14.04
C ILE A 193 5.04 -17.62 -12.60
N THR A 194 6.16 -18.01 -11.99
CA THR A 194 6.21 -18.56 -10.62
C THR A 194 6.74 -17.57 -9.59
N THR A 195 6.89 -16.30 -9.98
CA THR A 195 7.50 -15.24 -9.15
C THR A 195 6.63 -14.01 -8.97
N ASN A 196 5.33 -14.09 -9.28
CA ASN A 196 4.36 -13.02 -8.99
C ASN A 196 4.29 -12.72 -7.48
N LEU A 197 3.62 -11.62 -7.11
CA LEU A 197 3.54 -11.18 -5.72
C LEU A 197 2.93 -12.26 -4.81
N GLY A 198 1.85 -12.90 -5.26
CA GLY A 198 1.23 -14.04 -4.57
C GLY A 198 2.18 -15.19 -4.28
N ALA A 199 3.00 -15.59 -5.26
CA ALA A 199 4.01 -16.62 -5.11
C ALA A 199 5.17 -16.20 -4.18
N ARG A 200 5.50 -14.91 -4.11
CA ARG A 200 6.49 -14.38 -3.15
C ARG A 200 5.95 -14.36 -1.73
N VAL A 201 4.68 -13.98 -1.55
CA VAL A 201 3.99 -14.05 -0.24
C VAL A 201 3.84 -15.49 0.22
N SER A 202 3.42 -16.41 -0.65
CA SER A 202 3.29 -17.83 -0.35
C SER A 202 4.58 -18.44 0.22
N ARG A 203 5.76 -18.01 -0.28
CA ARG A 203 7.08 -18.44 0.23
C ARG A 203 7.38 -18.04 1.68
N LEU A 204 6.65 -17.08 2.23
CA LEU A 204 6.78 -16.68 3.64
C LEU A 204 5.94 -17.56 4.57
N ASN A 205 4.97 -18.31 4.04
CA ASN A 205 4.21 -19.26 4.87
C ASN A 205 5.15 -20.35 5.41
N PRO A 206 5.04 -20.71 6.70
CA PRO A 206 5.78 -21.85 7.24
C PRO A 206 5.42 -23.13 6.47
N SER A 207 6.44 -23.82 5.93
CA SER A 207 6.30 -25.19 5.42
C SER A 207 5.89 -26.14 6.55
N TRP A 208 5.24 -27.25 6.20
CA TRP A 208 4.77 -28.29 7.14
C TRP A 208 5.87 -28.85 8.06
N ASN A 209 7.14 -28.78 7.64
CA ASN A 209 8.31 -29.25 8.37
C ASN A 209 9.16 -28.10 8.97
N SER A 210 8.62 -26.89 9.00
CA SER A 210 9.31 -25.75 9.63
C SER A 210 9.33 -25.90 11.14
N VAL A 211 10.44 -25.52 11.76
CA VAL A 211 10.58 -25.53 13.22
C VAL A 211 10.80 -24.08 13.68
N GLY A 212 9.96 -23.60 14.61
CA GLY A 212 10.12 -22.28 15.24
C GLY A 212 9.79 -21.06 14.37
N LEU A 213 9.10 -21.23 13.24
CA LEU A 213 8.55 -20.11 12.47
C LEU A 213 7.16 -19.74 12.99
N GLU A 214 7.06 -18.57 13.62
CA GLU A 214 5.79 -18.01 14.09
C GLU A 214 4.99 -17.43 12.91
N PRO A 215 3.77 -17.91 12.61
CA PRO A 215 2.98 -17.47 11.46
C PRO A 215 2.70 -15.97 11.44
N ASP A 216 2.48 -15.34 12.60
CA ASP A 216 2.13 -13.92 12.69
C ASP A 216 3.33 -13.00 12.40
N VAL A 217 4.54 -13.47 12.75
CA VAL A 217 5.78 -12.80 12.36
C VAL A 217 5.97 -12.90 10.85
N GLN A 218 5.67 -14.05 10.24
CA GLN A 218 5.74 -14.19 8.78
C GLN A 218 4.67 -13.37 8.06
N PHE A 219 3.46 -13.29 8.61
CA PHE A 219 2.40 -12.43 8.07
C PHE A 219 2.82 -10.96 8.06
N SER A 220 3.50 -10.49 9.12
CA SER A 220 4.04 -9.13 9.16
C SER A 220 5.05 -8.87 8.03
N LYS A 221 5.90 -9.86 7.70
CA LYS A 221 6.81 -9.78 6.55
C LYS A 221 6.07 -9.81 5.21
N ALA A 222 4.97 -10.56 5.11
CA ALA A 222 4.14 -10.58 3.92
C ALA A 222 3.46 -9.22 3.68
N MET A 223 2.97 -8.57 4.74
CA MET A 223 2.45 -7.20 4.67
C MET A 223 3.53 -6.20 4.22
N GLU A 224 4.75 -6.31 4.75
CA GLU A 224 5.87 -5.47 4.33
C GLU A 224 6.20 -5.66 2.84
N LEU A 225 6.33 -6.92 2.41
CA LEU A 225 6.56 -7.29 1.00
C LEU A 225 5.49 -6.74 0.05
N CYS A 226 4.21 -6.92 0.40
CA CYS A 226 3.10 -6.36 -0.39
C CYS A 226 3.14 -4.83 -0.38
N GLY A 227 3.49 -4.24 0.76
CA GLY A 227 3.60 -2.80 0.93
C GLY A 227 4.71 -2.16 0.09
N GLU A 228 5.87 -2.80 -0.01
CA GLU A 228 6.95 -2.35 -0.90
C GLU A 228 6.50 -2.32 -2.36
N GLU A 229 5.84 -3.40 -2.81
CA GLU A 229 5.31 -3.49 -4.16
C GLU A 229 4.25 -2.40 -4.41
N PHE A 230 3.27 -2.26 -3.51
CA PHE A 230 2.24 -1.24 -3.63
C PHE A 230 2.80 0.19 -3.65
N LYS A 231 3.76 0.50 -2.76
CA LYS A 231 4.47 1.79 -2.75
C LYS A 231 5.17 2.06 -4.07
N TYR A 232 5.82 1.06 -4.66
CA TYR A 232 6.44 1.22 -5.98
C TYR A 232 5.41 1.63 -7.04
N HIS A 233 4.29 0.93 -7.14
CA HIS A 233 3.26 1.22 -8.15
C HIS A 233 2.65 2.62 -7.97
N VAL A 234 2.33 3.01 -6.72
CA VAL A 234 1.78 4.35 -6.42
C VAL A 234 2.81 5.45 -6.74
N ASN A 235 4.05 5.30 -6.27
CA ASN A 235 5.10 6.30 -6.48
C ASN A 235 5.47 6.43 -7.96
N TYR A 236 5.55 5.32 -8.68
CA TYR A 236 5.80 5.32 -10.13
C TYR A 236 4.65 6.01 -10.89
N ALA A 237 3.41 5.68 -10.54
CA ALA A 237 2.23 6.31 -11.14
C ALA A 237 2.25 7.83 -10.96
N ALA A 238 2.54 8.30 -9.74
CA ALA A 238 2.56 9.71 -9.39
C ALA A 238 3.75 10.48 -9.98
N SER A 239 4.97 9.95 -9.85
CA SER A 239 6.20 10.70 -10.17
C SER A 239 6.68 10.53 -11.62
N VAL A 240 6.25 9.47 -12.31
CA VAL A 240 6.73 9.15 -13.66
C VAL A 240 5.59 9.11 -14.67
N TRP A 241 4.59 8.25 -14.45
CA TRP A 241 3.55 8.01 -15.44
C TRP A 241 2.61 9.22 -15.62
N LEU A 242 2.16 9.82 -14.52
CA LEU A 242 1.20 10.93 -14.55
C LEU A 242 1.77 12.19 -15.25
N PRO A 243 3.00 12.65 -14.94
CA PRO A 243 3.62 13.75 -15.69
C PRO A 243 3.80 13.44 -17.19
N ALA A 244 4.22 12.22 -17.53
CA ALA A 244 4.37 11.80 -18.92
C ALA A 244 3.03 11.83 -19.67
N ARG A 245 1.95 11.38 -19.01
CA ARG A 245 0.59 11.43 -19.55
C ARG A 245 0.15 12.86 -19.88
N ALA A 246 0.48 13.84 -19.03
CA ALA A 246 0.13 15.25 -19.26
C ALA A 246 0.80 15.80 -20.54
N ILE A 247 2.09 15.48 -20.76
CA ILE A 247 2.84 15.90 -21.95
C ILE A 247 2.22 15.29 -23.21
N VAL A 248 1.90 13.99 -23.18
CA VAL A 248 1.28 13.30 -24.33
C VAL A 248 -0.10 13.90 -24.62
N LYS A 249 -0.92 14.14 -23.60
CA LYS A 249 -2.24 14.77 -23.75
C LYS A 249 -2.12 16.14 -24.42
N GLN A 250 -1.24 17.00 -23.92
CA GLN A 250 -1.00 18.33 -24.48
C GLN A 250 -0.52 18.26 -25.95
N THR A 251 0.38 17.33 -26.25
CA THR A 251 0.88 17.12 -27.62
C THR A 251 -0.25 16.71 -28.57
N VAL A 252 -1.13 15.81 -28.13
CA VAL A 252 -2.30 15.40 -28.91
C VAL A 252 -3.27 16.57 -29.10
N GLU A 253 -3.55 17.35 -28.07
CA GLU A 253 -4.44 18.52 -28.16
C GLU A 253 -3.91 19.59 -29.13
N ASN A 254 -2.60 19.81 -29.14
CA ASN A 254 -1.94 20.80 -29.98
C ASN A 254 -1.55 20.28 -31.38
N ARG A 255 -1.90 19.03 -31.74
CA ARG A 255 -1.43 18.37 -32.98
C ARG A 255 -1.78 19.09 -34.29
N PHE A 256 -2.71 20.05 -34.25
CA PHE A 256 -3.14 20.85 -35.40
C PHE A 256 -2.79 22.34 -35.28
N GLN A 257 -2.13 22.75 -34.19
CA GLN A 257 -1.64 24.11 -34.04
C GLN A 257 -0.29 24.22 -34.77
N VAL A 258 -0.26 25.02 -35.84
CA VAL A 258 0.92 25.30 -36.68
C VAL A 258 1.53 26.64 -36.29
#